data_AF-A0A920RDN3-F1
#
_entry.id   AF-A0A920RDN3-F1
#
_cell.length_a   1.000
_cell.length_b   1.000
_cell.length_c   1.000
_cell.angle_alpha   90.00
_cell.angle_beta   90.00
_cell.angle_gamma   90.00
#
_symmetry.space_group_name_H-M   'P 1'
#
loop_
_entity.id
_entity.type
_entity.pdbx_description
1 polymer ?
#
loop_
_entity_poly.entity_id
_entity_poly.type
_entity_poly.pdbx_seq_one_letter_code
_entity_poly.pdbx_strand_id
1 'polypeptide(L)'
;MFRYGIPGYRTPRDVLDAEIERILALGDIEVRTGVRVGRDVSIATLERDFDAVLWAIGAQQGHGLPVPGWSDTPNCVSGVRFLEAFNGGRLQVTASKVICVGGGDPFGRCGVGRPAVGQDQEYSRKRSR
;
A
#
# COMPACT_ATOMS: atom_id res chain seq x y z
N MET A 1 3.47 -1.10 -4.56
CA MET A 1 2.43 -1.79 -3.76
C MET A 1 2.70 -3.26 -3.45
N PHE A 2 3.57 -3.99 -4.17
CA PHE A 2 3.81 -5.43 -3.87
C PHE A 2 4.26 -5.70 -2.43
N ARG A 3 5.18 -4.89 -1.90
CA ARG A 3 5.68 -5.07 -0.54
C ARG A 3 4.71 -4.60 0.56
N TYR A 4 4.01 -3.48 0.36
CA TYR A 4 3.21 -2.83 1.41
C TYR A 4 1.70 -2.94 1.22
N GLY A 5 1.22 -3.23 0.02
CA GLY A 5 -0.21 -3.34 -0.31
C GLY A 5 -0.69 -4.77 -0.53
N ILE A 6 0.21 -5.73 -0.74
CA ILE A 6 -0.13 -7.15 -0.87
C ILE A 6 0.34 -7.90 0.37
N PRO A 7 -0.56 -8.61 1.07
CA PRO A 7 -0.17 -9.45 2.20
C PRO A 7 0.88 -10.50 1.83
N GLY A 8 1.79 -10.79 2.77
CA GLY A 8 2.89 -11.73 2.55
C GLY A 8 2.46 -13.14 2.15
N TYR A 9 1.27 -13.59 2.56
CA TYR A 9 0.74 -14.90 2.17
C TYR A 9 0.32 -14.98 0.68
N ARG A 10 0.12 -13.85 -0.01
CA ARG A 10 -0.12 -13.80 -1.47
C ARG A 10 1.14 -13.46 -2.26
N THR A 11 2.04 -12.69 -1.66
CA THR A 11 3.33 -12.34 -2.27
C THR A 11 4.41 -12.55 -1.21
N PRO A 12 5.00 -13.77 -1.17
CA PRO A 12 6.09 -14.10 -0.26
C PRO A 12 7.22 -13.09 -0.38
N ARG A 13 7.79 -12.69 0.77
CA ARG A 13 8.76 -11.60 0.82
C ARG A 13 10.12 -12.03 0.28
N ASP A 14 10.51 -13.26 0.55
CA ASP A 14 11.68 -13.94 0.03
C ASP A 14 11.68 -13.98 -1.51
N VAL A 15 10.56 -14.37 -2.12
CA VAL A 15 10.44 -14.38 -3.58
C VAL A 15 10.53 -12.97 -4.14
N LEU A 16 9.82 -12.01 -3.55
CA LEU A 16 9.89 -10.60 -3.98
C LEU A 16 11.31 -10.04 -3.88
N ASP A 17 12.04 -10.34 -2.81
CA ASP A 17 13.41 -9.90 -2.61
C ASP A 17 14.35 -10.52 -3.65
N ALA A 18 14.21 -11.82 -3.93
CA ALA A 18 14.99 -12.48 -4.97
C ALA A 18 14.75 -11.87 -6.37
N GLU A 19 13.51 -11.48 -6.68
CA GLU A 19 13.19 -10.78 -7.93
C GLU A 19 13.86 -9.40 -8.01
N ILE A 20 13.85 -8.64 -6.91
CA ILE A 20 14.51 -7.32 -6.84
C ILE A 20 16.02 -7.50 -7.03
N GLU A 21 16.65 -8.40 -6.28
CA GLU A 21 18.09 -8.64 -6.36
C GLU A 21 18.52 -9.06 -7.78
N ARG A 22 17.72 -9.86 -8.48
CA ARG A 22 18.02 -10.21 -9.86
C ARG A 22 18.05 -9.01 -10.79
N ILE A 23 17.16 -8.04 -10.60
CA ILE A 23 17.15 -6.80 -11.38
C ILE A 23 18.42 -6.00 -11.07
N LEU A 24 18.76 -5.85 -9.78
CA LEU A 24 19.96 -5.12 -9.35
C LEU A 24 21.25 -5.76 -9.87
N ALA A 25 21.26 -7.10 -10.00
CA ALA A 25 22.38 -7.86 -10.52
C ALA A 25 22.60 -7.72 -12.05
N LEU A 26 21.67 -7.10 -12.80
CA LEU A 26 21.84 -6.88 -14.25
C LEU A 26 22.99 -5.91 -14.59
N GLY A 27 23.46 -5.13 -13.61
CA GLY A 27 24.58 -4.18 -13.76
C GLY A 27 24.11 -2.75 -14.03
N ASP A 28 24.95 -1.79 -13.63
CA ASP A 28 24.77 -0.34 -13.83
C ASP A 28 23.47 0.27 -13.26
N ILE A 29 22.99 -0.27 -12.13
CA ILE A 29 21.83 0.28 -11.40
C ILE A 29 22.28 0.84 -10.05
N GLU A 30 22.16 2.15 -9.86
CA GLU A 30 22.30 2.79 -8.56
C GLU A 30 20.92 2.93 -7.89
N VAL A 31 20.77 2.37 -6.68
CA VAL A 31 19.53 2.48 -5.90
C VAL A 31 19.71 3.40 -4.71
N ARG A 32 18.85 4.43 -4.62
CA ARG A 32 18.78 5.34 -3.48
C ARG A 32 17.42 5.21 -2.78
N THR A 33 17.38 4.51 -1.65
CA THR A 33 16.17 4.41 -0.82
C THR A 33 16.09 5.56 0.19
N GLY A 34 14.88 5.84 0.71
CA GLY A 34 14.68 6.89 1.71
C GLY A 34 14.70 8.32 1.14
N VAL A 35 14.80 8.46 -0.18
CA VAL A 35 14.80 9.75 -0.88
C VAL A 35 13.39 10.02 -1.43
N ARG A 36 12.86 11.22 -1.15
CA ARG A 36 11.61 11.72 -1.73
C ARG A 36 11.89 12.84 -2.72
N VAL A 37 11.61 12.57 -4.00
CA VAL A 37 11.65 13.59 -5.06
C VAL A 37 10.61 14.68 -4.78
N GLY A 38 10.99 15.94 -4.96
CA GLY A 38 10.23 17.14 -4.59
C GLY A 38 10.47 17.64 -3.16
N ARG A 39 11.13 16.85 -2.30
CA ARG A 39 11.54 17.26 -0.94
C ARG A 39 13.05 17.21 -0.77
N ASP A 40 13.63 16.03 -0.97
CA ASP A 40 15.04 15.77 -0.72
C ASP A 40 15.88 16.00 -2.00
N VAL A 41 15.27 15.80 -3.17
CA VAL A 41 15.86 16.10 -4.49
C VAL A 41 14.85 16.87 -5.31
N SER A 42 15.27 17.98 -5.92
CA SER A 42 14.40 18.78 -6.78
C SER A 42 14.25 18.16 -8.18
N ILE A 43 13.13 18.41 -8.84
CA ILE A 43 12.90 17.94 -10.21
C ILE A 43 13.90 18.58 -11.18
N ALA A 44 14.18 19.87 -11.03
CA ALA A 44 15.14 20.59 -11.86
C ALA A 44 16.56 20.00 -11.78
N THR A 45 16.95 19.47 -10.61
CA THR A 45 18.22 18.75 -10.45
C THR A 45 18.23 17.48 -11.31
N LEU A 46 17.14 16.71 -11.28
CA LEU A 46 17.03 15.47 -12.06
C LEU A 46 17.04 15.74 -13.56
N GLU A 47 16.34 16.78 -14.01
CA GLU A 47 16.29 17.17 -15.43
C GLU A 47 17.64 17.69 -15.96
N ARG A 48 18.50 18.22 -15.07
CA ARG A 48 19.84 18.68 -15.45
C ARG A 48 20.87 17.55 -15.43
N ASP A 49 20.77 16.66 -14.46
CA ASP A 49 21.83 15.67 -14.19
C ASP A 49 21.62 14.34 -14.96
N PHE A 50 20.46 14.12 -15.59
CA PHE A 50 20.11 12.89 -16.32
C PHE A 50 19.53 13.18 -17.71
N ASP A 51 19.85 12.34 -18.70
CA ASP A 51 19.33 12.47 -20.08
C ASP A 51 17.82 12.18 -20.20
N ALA A 52 17.27 11.35 -19.30
CA ALA A 52 15.86 10.98 -19.29
C ALA A 52 15.37 10.64 -17.88
N VAL A 53 14.08 10.92 -17.62
CA VAL A 53 13.43 10.65 -16.32
C VAL A 53 12.12 9.87 -16.54
N LEU A 54 12.00 8.72 -15.88
CA LEU A 54 10.78 7.90 -15.85
C LEU A 54 10.07 7.99 -14.49
N TRP A 55 8.83 8.44 -14.51
CA TRP A 55 7.98 8.51 -13.31
C TRP A 55 7.21 7.20 -13.08
N ALA A 56 7.78 6.32 -12.25
CA ALA A 56 7.17 5.02 -11.89
C ALA A 56 6.63 4.98 -10.43
N ILE A 57 6.17 6.11 -9.90
CA ILE A 57 5.78 6.27 -8.48
C ILE A 57 4.47 5.54 -8.10
N GLY A 58 3.59 5.31 -9.07
CA GLY A 58 2.28 4.68 -8.88
C GLY A 58 1.29 5.49 -8.02
N ALA A 59 0.15 4.88 -7.69
CA ALA A 59 -0.89 5.47 -6.84
C ALA A 59 -0.70 5.06 -5.36
N GLN A 60 -0.10 5.96 -4.57
CA GLN A 60 0.26 5.68 -3.17
C GLN A 60 -0.83 6.08 -2.16
N GLN A 61 -1.84 6.86 -2.59
CA GLN A 61 -2.89 7.37 -1.71
C GLN A 61 -4.23 6.70 -2.02
N GLY A 62 -4.96 6.34 -0.96
CA GLY A 62 -6.34 5.87 -1.06
C GLY A 62 -7.32 7.03 -1.03
N HIS A 63 -8.46 6.87 -1.70
CA HIS A 63 -9.56 7.84 -1.64
C HIS A 63 -10.36 7.67 -0.35
N GLY A 64 -10.85 8.78 0.20
CA GLY A 64 -11.82 8.77 1.30
C GLY A 64 -13.21 8.37 0.83
N LEU A 65 -14.09 8.06 1.78
CA LEU A 65 -15.51 7.86 1.46
C LEU A 65 -16.18 9.21 1.18
N PRO A 66 -17.05 9.31 0.17
CA PRO A 66 -17.79 10.53 -0.16
C PRO A 66 -18.98 10.71 0.79
N VAL A 67 -18.70 10.79 2.09
CA VAL A 67 -19.70 11.00 3.14
C VAL A 67 -19.25 12.13 4.08
N PRO A 68 -20.18 12.97 4.55
CA PRO A 68 -19.84 14.01 5.53
C PRO A 68 -19.18 13.42 6.78
N GLY A 69 -18.13 14.09 7.29
CA GLY A 69 -17.43 13.69 8.51
C GLY A 69 -16.44 12.52 8.37
N TRP A 70 -16.21 12.00 7.15
CA TRP A 70 -15.26 10.89 6.93
C TRP A 70 -13.87 11.15 7.52
N SER A 71 -13.30 12.34 7.26
CA SER A 71 -11.94 12.69 7.69
C SER A 71 -11.77 12.73 9.21
N ASP A 72 -12.85 13.05 9.92
CA ASP A 72 -12.83 13.32 11.36
C ASP A 72 -13.32 12.10 12.15
N THR A 73 -13.73 11.04 11.45
CA THR A 73 -14.25 9.82 12.07
C THR A 73 -13.09 8.97 12.60
N PRO A 74 -13.00 8.72 13.92
CA PRO A 74 -11.97 7.87 14.49
C PRO A 74 -12.10 6.43 13.98
N ASN A 75 -10.97 5.74 13.84
CA ASN A 75 -10.88 4.36 13.33
C ASN A 75 -11.37 4.17 11.87
N CYS A 76 -11.58 5.26 11.13
CA CYS A 76 -11.87 5.22 9.70
C CYS A 76 -10.58 5.43 8.90
N VAL A 77 -10.06 4.36 8.30
CA VAL A 77 -8.81 4.41 7.53
C VAL A 77 -9.02 3.88 6.12
N SER A 78 -8.26 4.42 5.16
CA SER A 78 -8.27 3.86 3.80
C SER A 78 -7.62 2.48 3.79
N GLY A 79 -8.08 1.60 2.89
CA GLY A 79 -7.52 0.26 2.74
C GLY A 79 -6.01 0.26 2.45
N VAL A 80 -5.50 1.26 1.73
CA VAL A 80 -4.05 1.42 1.48
C VAL A 80 -3.30 1.62 2.80
N ARG A 81 -3.78 2.52 3.66
CA ARG A 81 -3.16 2.81 4.97
C ARG A 81 -3.27 1.62 5.92
N PHE A 82 -4.40 0.92 5.90
CA PHE A 82 -4.60 -0.31 6.67
C PHE A 82 -3.57 -1.38 6.27
N LEU A 83 -3.47 -1.68 4.97
CA LEU A 83 -2.56 -2.71 4.45
C LEU A 83 -1.09 -2.33 4.64
N GLU A 84 -0.74 -1.05 4.50
CA GLU A 84 0.60 -0.55 4.78
C GLU A 84 0.97 -0.74 6.26
N ALA A 85 0.05 -0.44 7.18
CA ALA A 85 0.27 -0.63 8.62
C ALA A 85 0.35 -2.11 8.99
N PHE A 86 -0.49 -2.96 8.39
CA PHE A 86 -0.47 -4.41 8.57
C PHE A 86 0.85 -5.02 8.07
N ASN A 87 1.22 -4.74 6.82
CA ASN A 87 2.44 -5.28 6.22
C ASN A 87 3.71 -4.71 6.84
N GLY A 88 3.65 -3.49 7.39
CA GLY A 88 4.74 -2.88 8.15
C GLY A 88 4.79 -3.29 9.62
N GLY A 89 3.91 -4.20 10.08
CA GLY A 89 3.89 -4.68 11.47
C GLY A 89 3.42 -3.66 12.51
N ARG A 90 2.92 -2.49 12.10
CA ARG A 90 2.37 -1.47 13.01
C ARG A 90 0.96 -1.81 13.49
N LEU A 91 0.23 -2.64 12.73
CA LEU A 91 -1.10 -3.09 13.05
C LEU A 91 -1.07 -4.56 13.47
N GLN A 92 -1.11 -4.80 14.78
CA GLN A 92 -1.06 -6.16 15.38
C GLN A 92 -2.43 -6.64 15.86
N VAL A 93 -3.32 -5.71 16.24
CA VAL A 93 -4.66 -5.99 16.76
C VAL A 93 -5.67 -5.08 16.08
N THR A 94 -6.83 -5.63 15.74
CA THR A 94 -7.98 -4.92 15.18
C THR A 94 -9.19 -5.03 16.11
N ALA A 95 -10.17 -4.14 15.93
CA ALA A 95 -11.42 -4.16 16.70
C ALA A 95 -12.25 -5.41 16.38
N SER A 96 -12.95 -5.99 17.37
CA SER A 96 -13.71 -7.25 17.24
C SER A 96 -14.70 -7.30 16.07
N LYS A 97 -15.16 -6.14 15.60
CA LYS A 97 -16.00 -5.98 14.42
C LYS A 97 -15.34 -5.01 13.46
N VAL A 98 -15.15 -5.45 12.22
CA VAL A 98 -14.56 -4.64 11.15
C VAL A 98 -15.50 -4.59 9.96
N ILE A 99 -15.77 -3.37 9.49
CA ILE A 99 -16.52 -3.14 8.25
C ILE A 99 -15.51 -2.76 7.17
N CYS A 100 -15.45 -3.56 6.12
CA CYS A 100 -14.74 -3.20 4.91
C CYS A 100 -15.74 -2.65 3.89
N VAL A 101 -15.44 -1.47 3.32
CA VAL A 101 -16.28 -0.81 2.31
C VAL A 101 -15.54 -0.77 0.98
N GLY A 102 -16.16 -1.34 -0.07
CA GLY A 102 -15.60 -1.38 -1.43
C GLY A 102 -15.72 -2.73 -2.13
N GLY A 103 -14.99 -2.92 -3.24
CA GLY A 103 -15.16 -4.10 -4.10
C GLY A 103 -13.95 -4.60 -4.87
N GLY A 104 -12.81 -3.89 -4.84
CA GLY A 104 -11.63 -4.21 -5.64
C GLY A 104 -10.58 -5.06 -4.92
N ASP A 105 -9.43 -5.30 -5.55
CA ASP A 105 -8.36 -6.12 -4.95
C ASP A 105 -7.88 -5.68 -3.55
N PRO A 106 -7.75 -4.38 -3.23
CA PRO A 106 -7.42 -3.96 -1.87
C PRO A 106 -8.46 -4.42 -0.86
N PHE A 107 -9.74 -4.43 -1.24
CA PHE A 107 -10.82 -4.94 -0.40
C PHE A 107 -10.58 -6.41 -0.06
N GLY A 108 -10.40 -7.25 -1.08
CA GLY A 108 -10.22 -8.69 -0.89
C GLY A 108 -8.91 -9.06 -0.16
N ARG A 109 -8.00 -8.09 0.03
CA ARG A 109 -6.78 -8.25 0.84
C ARG A 109 -7.01 -7.85 2.30
N CYS A 110 -7.83 -6.84 2.58
CA CYS A 110 -8.21 -6.48 3.94
C CYS A 110 -9.01 -7.59 4.65
N GLY A 111 -9.87 -8.31 3.91
CA GLY A 111 -10.74 -9.35 4.51
C GLY A 111 -10.12 -10.74 4.71
N VAL A 112 -9.02 -11.05 4.01
CA VAL A 112 -8.47 -12.43 3.96
C VAL A 112 -7.19 -12.61 4.81
N GLY A 113 -6.73 -11.56 5.50
CA GLY A 113 -5.73 -11.74 6.54
C GLY A 113 -6.31 -12.59 7.65
N ARG A 114 -5.76 -13.80 7.90
CA ARG A 114 -6.17 -14.68 9.00
C ARG A 114 -6.31 -13.84 10.27
N PRO A 115 -7.53 -13.66 10.82
CA PRO A 115 -7.65 -12.90 12.05
C PRO A 115 -6.95 -13.71 13.14
N ALA A 116 -6.01 -13.08 13.83
CA ALA A 116 -5.30 -13.71 14.96
C ALA A 116 -6.23 -14.02 16.14
N VAL A 117 -7.48 -13.54 16.11
CA VAL A 117 -8.50 -13.69 17.15
C VAL A 117 -9.87 -13.66 16.44
N GLY A 118 -10.84 -14.50 16.80
CA GLY A 118 -12.14 -14.58 16.11
C GLY A 118 -12.85 -13.23 15.99
N GLN A 119 -12.85 -12.65 14.78
CA GLN A 119 -13.45 -11.34 14.50
C GLN A 119 -14.51 -11.48 13.41
N ASP A 120 -15.67 -10.88 13.66
CA ASP A 120 -16.78 -10.86 12.72
C ASP A 120 -16.53 -9.75 11.69
N GLN A 121 -16.45 -10.14 10.41
CA GLN A 121 -16.27 -9.22 9.30
C GLN A 121 -17.58 -9.07 8.54
N GLU A 122 -18.02 -7.82 8.37
CA GLU A 122 -19.19 -7.48 7.56
C GLU A 122 -18.75 -6.79 6.26
N TYR A 123 -19.26 -7.31 5.13
CA TYR A 123 -18.92 -6.83 3.81
C TYR A 123 -20.04 -5.94 3.28
N SER A 124 -19.76 -4.65 3.06
CA SER A 124 -20.67 -3.76 2.34
C SER A 124 -20.16 -3.45 0.93
N ARG A 125 -20.86 -3.98 -0.07
CA ARG A 125 -20.56 -3.81 -1.50
C ARG A 125 -21.55 -2.83 -2.09
N LYS A 126 -21.08 -1.67 -2.56
CA LYS A 126 -21.92 -0.76 -3.35
C LYS A 126 -22.14 -1.40 -4.72
N ARG A 127 -23.38 -1.79 -5.05
CA ARG A 127 -23.75 -2.09 -6.45
C ARG A 127 -23.77 -0.76 -7.21
N SER A 128 -22.95 -0.61 -8.23
CA SER A 128 -23.18 0.47 -9.20
C SER A 128 -24.48 0.16 -9.93
N ARG A 129 -25.36 1.16 -10.04
CA ARG A 129 -26.42 1.16 -11.06
C ARG A 129 -25.77 1.43 -12.41
#